data_AF-A0A2E6K8F8-F1
#
_entry.id   AF-A0A2E6K8F8-F1
#
_cell.length_a   1.000
_cell.length_b   1.000
_cell.length_c   1.000
_cell.angle_alpha   90.00
_cell.angle_beta   90.00
_cell.angle_gamma   90.00
#
_symmetry.space_group_name_H-M   'P 1'
#
loop_
_entity.id
_entity.type
_entity.pdbx_description
1 polymer ?
#
loop_
_entity_poly.entity_id
_entity_poly.type
_entity_poly.pdbx_seq_one_letter_code
_entity_poly.pdbx_strand_id
1 'polypeptide(L)'
;MNTDWPPLPPVETGLRGRCPRCGQGHLFQGFLTLKSRCEVCGLDYSFADPADGPAFFVICFTSIPAVAVACYIEVAYSPAWWVHALTSIPLILLACLVPLRLLKGWLVNSQYFFKAGEGKIDRDYVRPKRQSAASESATASKSG
;
A
#
# COMPACT_ATOMS: atom_id res chain seq x y z
N MET A 1 -14.61 -21.56 16.49
CA MET A 1 -14.95 -21.55 15.04
C MET A 1 -13.65 -21.42 14.28
N ASN A 2 -13.23 -22.50 13.62
CA ASN A 2 -11.92 -22.62 12.97
C ASN A 2 -11.77 -21.54 11.89
N THR A 3 -10.92 -20.55 12.14
CA THR A 3 -10.61 -19.49 11.17
C THR A 3 -9.33 -19.81 10.39
N ASP A 4 -9.23 -21.03 9.86
CA ASP A 4 -8.19 -21.40 8.91
C ASP A 4 -8.60 -20.88 7.53
N TRP A 5 -8.44 -19.58 7.34
CA TRP A 5 -8.61 -18.96 6.03
C TRP A 5 -7.33 -19.19 5.23
N PRO A 6 -7.39 -19.83 4.04
CA PRO A 6 -6.21 -20.03 3.24
C PRO A 6 -5.62 -18.67 2.84
N PRO A 7 -4.29 -18.50 2.85
CA PRO A 7 -3.66 -17.28 2.40
C PRO A 7 -3.98 -17.06 0.92
N LEU A 8 -4.83 -16.08 0.65
CA LEU A 8 -5.15 -15.70 -0.73
C LEU A 8 -4.01 -14.83 -1.29
N PRO A 9 -3.67 -14.99 -2.57
CA PRO A 9 -2.66 -14.14 -3.19
C PRO A 9 -3.11 -12.67 -3.13
N PRO A 10 -2.27 -11.76 -2.58
CA PRO A 10 -2.63 -10.35 -2.40
C PRO A 10 -2.82 -9.62 -3.74
N VAL A 11 -2.18 -10.11 -4.80
CA VAL A 11 -2.30 -9.58 -6.17
C VAL A 11 -3.72 -9.79 -6.72
N GLU A 12 -4.25 -11.01 -6.63
CA GLU A 12 -5.56 -11.33 -7.21
C GLU A 12 -6.71 -10.69 -6.43
N THR A 13 -6.63 -10.76 -5.10
CA THR A 13 -7.64 -10.16 -4.21
C THR A 13 -7.57 -8.64 -4.21
N GLY A 14 -6.37 -8.07 -4.32
CA GLY A 14 -6.14 -6.63 -4.34
C GLY A 14 -6.60 -5.98 -5.64
N LEU A 15 -6.30 -6.62 -6.79
CA LEU A 15 -6.75 -6.16 -8.11
C LEU A 15 -8.28 -6.16 -8.22
N ARG A 16 -8.94 -7.13 -7.58
CA ARG A 16 -10.42 -7.23 -7.55
C ARG A 16 -11.06 -6.38 -6.44
N GLY A 17 -10.29 -5.71 -5.59
CA GLY A 17 -10.82 -4.92 -4.47
C GLY A 17 -11.59 -5.74 -3.45
N ARG A 18 -11.14 -6.97 -3.18
CA ARG A 18 -11.77 -7.91 -2.24
C ARG A 18 -10.96 -8.09 -0.97
N CYS A 19 -11.64 -8.51 0.08
CA CYS A 19 -11.07 -8.76 1.40
C CYS A 19 -9.90 -9.77 1.32
N PRO A 20 -8.73 -9.47 1.92
CA PRO A 20 -7.55 -10.34 1.88
C PRO A 20 -7.72 -11.63 2.68
N ARG A 21 -8.70 -11.68 3.62
CA ARG A 21 -8.96 -12.85 4.46
C ARG A 21 -10.00 -13.79 3.88
N CYS A 22 -11.12 -13.28 3.37
CA CYS A 22 -12.22 -14.11 2.87
C CYS A 22 -12.39 -14.13 1.35
N GLY A 23 -11.78 -13.20 0.61
CA GLY A 23 -11.87 -13.15 -0.86
C GLY A 23 -13.26 -12.85 -1.44
N GLN A 24 -14.28 -12.61 -0.59
CA GLN A 24 -15.67 -12.38 -1.00
C GLN A 24 -16.16 -10.97 -0.63
N GLY A 25 -15.81 -10.46 0.55
CA GLY A 25 -16.25 -9.14 1.00
C GLY A 25 -15.57 -8.00 0.24
N HIS A 26 -16.28 -6.89 0.08
CA HIS A 26 -15.74 -5.69 -0.57
C HIS A 26 -14.79 -4.91 0.33
N LEU A 27 -13.65 -4.51 -0.21
CA LEU A 27 -12.67 -3.67 0.48
C LEU A 27 -13.06 -2.18 0.44
N PHE A 28 -13.69 -1.74 -0.66
CA PHE A 28 -14.08 -0.36 -0.90
C PHE A 28 -15.59 -0.18 -0.77
N GLN A 29 -16.03 0.88 -0.09
CA GLN A 29 -17.45 1.26 0.04
C GLN A 29 -17.90 2.25 -1.05
N GLY A 30 -16.97 2.79 -1.84
CA GLY A 30 -17.24 3.74 -2.91
C GLY A 30 -16.16 3.71 -3.99
N PHE A 31 -15.76 4.89 -4.48
CA PHE A 31 -14.75 4.99 -5.54
C PHE A 31 -13.31 4.83 -5.04
N LEU A 32 -12.99 5.42 -3.88
CA LEU A 32 -11.64 5.35 -3.27
C LEU A 32 -11.68 5.14 -1.74
N THR A 33 -12.87 5.16 -1.14
CA THR A 33 -13.07 5.07 0.31
C THR A 33 -12.97 3.62 0.78
N LEU A 34 -12.06 3.37 1.72
CA LEU A 34 -11.92 2.08 2.38
C LEU A 34 -13.08 1.86 3.36
N LYS A 35 -13.62 0.65 3.40
CA LYS A 35 -14.61 0.27 4.43
C LYS A 35 -13.88 0.09 5.76
N SER A 36 -14.53 0.31 6.91
CA SER A 36 -13.92 0.06 8.22
C SER A 36 -13.86 -1.41 8.59
N ARG A 37 -14.80 -2.22 8.08
CA ARG A 37 -14.93 -3.64 8.42
C ARG A 37 -15.47 -4.46 7.27
N CYS A 38 -14.97 -5.68 7.12
CA CYS A 38 -15.47 -6.65 6.16
C CYS A 38 -16.87 -7.13 6.55
N GLU A 39 -17.78 -7.22 5.57
CA GLU A 39 -19.16 -7.68 5.78
C GLU A 39 -19.31 -9.19 5.98
N VAL A 40 -18.35 -9.98 5.50
CA VAL A 40 -18.40 -11.45 5.57
C VAL A 40 -17.59 -11.99 6.76
N CYS A 41 -16.34 -11.56 6.91
CA CYS A 41 -15.44 -12.10 7.93
C CYS A 41 -15.21 -11.17 9.14
N GLY A 42 -15.78 -9.96 9.12
CA GLY A 42 -15.64 -9.01 10.23
C GLY A 42 -14.22 -8.48 10.44
N LEU A 43 -13.30 -8.68 9.49
CA LEU A 43 -11.95 -8.12 9.57
C LEU A 43 -12.01 -6.59 9.63
N ASP A 44 -11.45 -6.02 10.69
CA ASP A 44 -11.26 -4.57 10.83
C ASP A 44 -10.13 -4.12 9.89
N TYR A 45 -10.40 -3.13 9.05
CA TYR A 45 -9.45 -2.57 8.09
C TYR A 45 -8.66 -1.38 8.64
N SER A 46 -8.81 -1.04 9.93
CA SER A 46 -8.06 0.05 10.57
C SER A 46 -6.54 -0.15 10.60
N PHE A 47 -6.04 -1.36 10.31
CA PHE A 47 -4.60 -1.61 10.14
C PHE A 47 -4.05 -1.05 8.81
N ALA A 48 -4.94 -0.83 7.85
CA ALA A 48 -4.58 -0.42 6.51
C ALA A 48 -4.49 1.10 6.49
N ASP A 49 -3.31 1.62 6.83
CA ASP A 49 -3.03 3.03 6.66
C ASP A 49 -3.09 3.35 5.16
N PRO A 50 -3.88 4.36 4.72
CA PRO A 50 -3.82 4.85 3.34
C PRO A 50 -2.43 5.41 3.05
N ALA A 51 -1.48 4.53 2.74
CA ALA A 51 -0.16 4.92 2.29
C ALA A 51 -0.31 5.66 0.95
N ASP A 52 -0.20 6.98 0.98
CA ASP A 52 -0.26 7.84 -0.21
C ASP A 52 1.04 7.81 -1.03
N GLY A 53 2.11 7.20 -0.50
CA GLY A 53 3.41 7.08 -1.18
C GLY A 53 3.33 6.34 -2.52
N PRO A 54 2.72 5.14 -2.59
CA PRO A 54 2.58 4.41 -3.85
C PRO A 54 1.66 5.10 -4.88
N ALA A 55 0.66 5.85 -4.43
CA ALA A 55 -0.21 6.62 -5.31
C ALA A 55 0.58 7.72 -6.05
N PHE A 56 1.52 8.36 -5.36
CA PHE A 56 2.43 9.35 -5.96
C PHE A 56 3.33 8.74 -7.05
N PHE A 57 3.88 7.54 -6.84
CA PHE A 57 4.71 6.90 -7.87
C PHE A 57 3.90 6.53 -9.11
N VAL A 58 2.71 5.96 -8.92
CA VAL A 58 1.85 5.58 -10.04
C VAL A 58 1.38 6.81 -10.82
N ILE A 59 0.96 7.88 -10.15
CA ILE A 59 0.55 9.08 -10.88
C ILE A 59 1.71 9.67 -11.68
N CYS A 60 2.92 9.76 -11.12
CA CYS A 60 4.09 10.27 -11.86
C CYS A 60 4.45 9.39 -13.07
N PHE A 61 4.53 8.07 -12.90
CA PHE A 61 4.88 7.16 -13.98
C PHE A 61 3.81 7.03 -15.06
N THR A 62 2.53 7.20 -14.72
CA THR A 62 1.44 7.10 -15.70
C THR A 62 1.12 8.45 -16.35
N SER A 63 1.19 9.56 -15.62
CA SER A 63 0.85 10.88 -16.15
C SER A 63 1.91 11.47 -17.09
N ILE A 64 3.21 11.31 -16.77
CA ILE A 64 4.29 11.88 -17.61
C ILE A 64 4.25 11.31 -19.04
N PRO A 65 4.15 9.98 -19.25
CA PRO A 65 4.01 9.42 -20.61
C PRO A 65 2.68 9.78 -21.25
N ALA A 66 1.58 9.79 -20.50
CA ALA A 66 0.26 10.12 -21.04
C ALA A 66 0.23 11.55 -21.60
N VAL A 67 0.81 12.52 -20.86
CA VAL A 67 0.92 13.91 -21.32
C VAL A 67 1.88 14.02 -22.51
N ALA A 68 3.01 13.30 -22.49
CA ALA A 68 3.96 13.30 -23.61
C ALA A 68 3.31 12.80 -24.92
N VAL A 69 2.54 11.71 -24.84
CA VAL A 69 1.80 11.16 -25.99
C VAL A 69 0.69 12.09 -26.43
N ALA A 70 -0.08 12.66 -25.48
CA ALA A 70 -1.13 13.63 -25.81
C ALA A 70 -0.57 14.87 -26.51
N CYS A 71 0.56 15.39 -26.04
CA CYS A 71 1.24 16.53 -26.65
C CYS A 71 1.80 16.18 -28.05
N TYR A 72 2.35 14.98 -28.22
CA TYR A 72 2.80 14.50 -29.53
C TYR A 72 1.64 14.43 -30.55
N ILE A 73 0.50 13.89 -30.14
CA ILE A 73 -0.71 13.81 -31.00
C ILE A 73 -1.20 15.21 -31.36
N GLU A 74 -1.18 16.15 -30.42
CA GLU A 74 -1.61 17.53 -30.67
C GLU A 74 -0.75 18.23 -31.72
N VAL A 75 0.57 18.11 -31.59
CA VAL A 75 1.53 18.70 -32.53
C VAL A 75 1.46 18.04 -33.91
N ALA A 76 1.26 16.72 -33.96
CA ALA A 76 1.28 15.96 -35.22
C ALA A 76 -0.02 16.08 -36.03
N TYR A 77 -1.18 16.17 -35.37
CA TYR A 77 -2.49 16.06 -36.04
C TYR A 77 -3.36 17.32 -36.00
N SER A 78 -2.99 18.36 -35.23
CA SER A 78 -3.77 19.61 -35.10
C SER A 78 -5.30 19.37 -34.97
N PRO A 79 -5.75 18.47 -34.07
CA PRO A 79 -7.16 18.14 -33.97
C PRO A 79 -7.96 19.36 -33.52
N ALA A 80 -9.22 19.44 -33.95
CA ALA A 80 -10.10 20.50 -33.50
C ALA A 80 -10.27 20.43 -31.96
N TRP A 81 -10.26 21.59 -31.30
CA TRP A 81 -10.22 21.76 -29.83
C TRP A 81 -11.24 20.93 -29.04
N TRP A 82 -12.42 20.70 -29.60
CA TRP A 82 -13.49 19.90 -29.01
C TRP A 82 -13.17 18.39 -29.00
N VAL A 83 -12.55 17.88 -30.07
CA VAL A 83 -12.11 16.48 -30.15
C VAL A 83 -10.96 16.26 -29.16
N HIS A 84 -10.05 17.23 -29.05
CA HIS A 84 -8.98 17.18 -28.07
C HIS A 84 -9.54 17.12 -26.65
N ALA A 85 -10.44 18.02 -26.27
CA ALA A 85 -11.05 18.04 -24.93
C ALA A 85 -11.85 16.75 -24.63
N LEU A 86 -12.63 16.25 -25.60
CA LEU A 86 -13.43 15.04 -25.42
C LEU A 86 -12.60 13.76 -25.35
N THR A 87 -11.39 13.74 -25.91
CA THR A 87 -10.52 12.56 -25.86
C THR A 87 -9.54 12.62 -24.70
N SER A 88 -8.89 13.77 -24.48
CA SER A 88 -7.89 13.95 -23.42
C SER A 88 -8.48 13.85 -22.01
N ILE A 89 -9.64 14.47 -21.73
CA ILE A 89 -10.27 14.44 -20.39
C ILE A 89 -10.58 13.01 -19.94
N PRO A 90 -11.33 12.17 -20.68
CA PRO A 90 -11.60 10.81 -20.26
C PRO A 90 -10.34 9.94 -20.28
N LEU A 91 -9.40 10.16 -21.20
CA LEU A 91 -8.13 9.42 -21.24
C LEU A 91 -7.32 9.67 -19.97
N ILE A 92 -7.18 10.93 -19.56
CA ILE A 92 -6.47 11.32 -18.34
C ILE A 92 -7.20 10.81 -17.10
N LEU A 93 -8.53 10.96 -17.04
CA LEU A 93 -9.33 10.43 -15.93
C LEU A 93 -9.18 8.93 -15.78
N LEU A 94 -9.30 8.16 -16.87
CA LEU A 94 -9.12 6.71 -16.84
C LEU A 94 -7.67 6.33 -16.49
N ALA A 95 -6.69 7.01 -17.08
CA ALA A 95 -5.28 6.76 -16.83
C ALA A 95 -4.90 7.02 -15.37
N CYS A 96 -5.54 7.98 -14.69
CA CYS A 96 -5.28 8.27 -13.28
C CYS A 96 -6.10 7.38 -12.33
N LEU A 97 -7.41 7.25 -12.57
CA LEU A 97 -8.33 6.65 -11.61
C LEU A 97 -8.24 5.11 -11.57
N VAL A 98 -8.07 4.46 -12.73
CA VAL A 98 -8.02 2.99 -12.81
C VAL A 98 -6.82 2.44 -12.04
N PRO A 99 -5.56 2.83 -12.33
CA PRO A 99 -4.43 2.28 -11.62
C PRO A 99 -4.40 2.73 -10.15
N LEU A 100 -4.90 3.92 -9.81
CA LEU A 100 -5.02 4.36 -8.41
C LEU A 100 -5.88 3.39 -7.58
N ARG A 101 -7.03 2.96 -8.13
CA ARG A 101 -7.93 2.03 -7.43
C ARG A 101 -7.31 0.64 -7.27
N LEU A 102 -6.68 0.13 -8.33
CA LEU A 102 -6.06 -1.21 -8.33
C LEU A 102 -4.89 -1.26 -7.35
N LEU A 103 -4.04 -0.24 -7.36
CA LEU A 103 -2.86 -0.18 -6.50
C LEU A 103 -3.24 -0.05 -5.03
N LYS A 104 -4.21 0.81 -4.71
CA LYS A 104 -4.72 0.96 -3.34
C LYS A 104 -5.25 -0.37 -2.79
N GLY A 105 -5.98 -1.14 -3.61
CA GLY A 105 -6.47 -2.46 -3.20
C GLY A 105 -5.34 -3.48 -3.00
N TRP A 106 -4.35 -3.47 -3.88
CA TRP A 106 -3.17 -4.33 -3.79
C TRP A 106 -2.30 -4.06 -2.56
N LEU A 107 -2.08 -2.80 -2.22
CA LEU A 107 -1.25 -2.40 -1.08
C LEU A 107 -1.88 -2.80 0.24
N VAL A 108 -3.17 -2.56 0.42
CA VAL A 108 -3.90 -2.94 1.64
C VAL A 108 -3.84 -4.45 1.85
N ASN A 109 -3.99 -5.24 0.78
CA ASN A 109 -3.88 -6.69 0.86
C ASN A 109 -2.44 -7.15 1.12
N SER A 110 -1.45 -6.43 0.60
CA SER A 110 -0.04 -6.72 0.85
C SER A 110 0.37 -6.36 2.29
N GLN A 111 -0.11 -5.25 2.85
CA GLN A 111 0.09 -4.90 4.26
C GLN A 111 -0.48 -5.97 5.18
N TYR A 112 -1.66 -6.52 4.86
CA TYR A 112 -2.26 -7.64 5.59
C TYR A 112 -1.41 -8.92 5.49
N PHE A 113 -0.92 -9.25 4.29
CA PHE A 113 -0.13 -10.46 4.06
C PHE A 113 1.25 -10.40 4.74
N PHE A 114 1.96 -9.29 4.60
CA PHE A 114 3.29 -9.09 5.18
C PHE A 114 3.27 -8.65 6.65
N LYS A 115 2.09 -8.43 7.24
CA LYS A 115 1.91 -7.92 8.61
C LYS A 115 2.77 -6.67 8.90
N ALA A 116 2.88 -5.79 7.90
CA ALA A 116 3.63 -4.56 8.01
C ALA A 116 2.79 -3.53 8.80
N GLY A 117 2.81 -3.66 10.13
CA GLY A 117 2.26 -2.66 11.05
C GLY A 117 3.30 -1.58 11.36
N GLU A 118 2.83 -0.38 11.74
CA GLU A 118 3.71 0.68 12.22
C GLU A 118 4.58 0.19 13.39
N GLY A 119 5.88 0.54 13.35
CA GLY A 119 6.79 0.26 14.44
C GLY A 119 6.37 1.01 15.70
N LYS A 120 5.72 0.32 16.63
CA LYS A 120 5.45 0.88 17.95
C LYS A 120 6.77 1.02 18.69
N ILE A 121 7.18 2.26 18.94
CA ILE A 121 8.34 2.54 19.79
C ILE A 121 7.94 2.16 21.20
N ASP A 122 8.56 1.11 21.72
CA ASP A 122 8.48 0.76 23.13
C ASP A 122 9.18 1.86 23.95
N ARG A 123 8.41 2.82 24.45
CA ARG A 123 8.93 3.92 25.27
C ARG A 123 9.41 3.42 26.63
N ASP A 124 9.01 2.21 27.03
CA ASP A 124 9.42 1.54 28.25
C ASP A 124 10.61 0.59 28.03
N TYR A 125 11.24 0.62 26.84
CA TYR A 125 12.41 -0.21 26.54
C TYR A 125 13.61 0.15 27.43
N VAL A 126 13.78 -0.60 28.51
CA VAL A 126 14.97 -0.53 29.36
C VAL A 126 16.12 -1.23 28.63
N ARG A 127 17.05 -0.43 28.09
CA ARG A 127 18.30 -0.94 27.50
C ARG A 127 19.00 -1.86 28.51
N PRO A 128 19.22 -3.16 28.22
CA PRO A 128 19.98 -4.01 29.12
C PRO A 128 21.39 -3.43 29.29
N LYS A 129 21.79 -3.13 30.53
CA LYS A 129 23.19 -2.79 30.84
C LYS A 129 24.03 -4.01 30.49
N ARG A 130 24.97 -3.85 29.55
CA ARG A 130 26.00 -4.83 29.22
C ARG A 130 26.79 -5.14 30.49
N GLN A 131 26.42 -6.21 31.20
CA GLN A 131 27.15 -6.66 32.38
C GLN A 131 28.53 -7.18 31.94
N SER A 132 29.54 -6.72 32.66
CA SER A 132 30.90 -7.27 32.77
C SER A 132 31.68 -7.51 31.47
N ALA A 133 32.25 -6.44 30.91
CA ALA A 133 33.48 -6.55 30.10
C ALA A 133 34.75 -6.18 30.90
N ALA A 134 34.68 -5.98 32.22
CA ALA A 134 35.86 -5.48 32.96
C ALA A 134 35.92 -5.81 34.47
N SER A 135 35.15 -6.77 35.00
CA SER A 135 35.35 -7.24 36.39
C SER A 135 36.20 -8.51 36.48
N GLU A 136 36.56 -9.15 35.36
CA GLU A 136 37.51 -10.28 35.32
C GLU A 136 38.98 -9.87 35.51
N SER A 137 39.32 -8.58 35.39
CA SER A 137 40.67 -8.10 35.71
C SER A 137 40.92 -7.96 37.23
N ALA A 138 39.88 -8.01 38.08
CA ALA A 138 40.04 -7.99 39.54
C ALA A 138 40.38 -9.36 40.14
N THR A 139 40.21 -10.46 39.39
CA THR A 139 40.53 -11.82 39.84
C THR A 139 41.97 -12.26 39.53
N ALA A 140 42.72 -11.53 38.69
CA ALA A 140 44.12 -11.86 38.35
C ALA A 140 45.17 -11.30 39.32
N SER A 141 44.80 -10.40 40.24
CA SER A 141 45.75 -9.79 41.21
C SER A 141 45.89 -10.57 42.53
N LYS A 142 45.24 -11.73 42.68
CA LYS A 142 45.27 -12.54 43.92
C LYS A 142 46.12 -13.82 43.83
N SER A 143 46.95 -13.97 42.80
CA SER A 143 47.75 -15.20 42.58
C SER A 143 49.24 -14.97 42.26
N GLY A 144 49.88 -13.95 42.83
CA GLY A 144 51.31 -13.68 42.67
C GLY A 144 51.92 -13.06 43.91
#